data_AF-A0A3B9TUW9-F1
#
_entry.id   AF-A0A3B9TUW9-F1
#
_cell.length_a   1.000
_cell.length_b   1.000
_cell.length_c   1.000
_cell.angle_alpha   90.00
_cell.angle_beta   90.00
_cell.angle_gamma   90.00
#
_symmetry.space_group_name_H-M   'P 1'
#
loop_
_entity.id
_entity.type
_entity.pdbx_description
1 polymer ?
#
loop_
_entity_poly.entity_id
_entity_poly.type
_entity_poly.pdbx_seq_one_letter_code
_entity_poly.pdbx_strand_id
1 'polypeptide(L)' 'MAVFLHHDDLPEGVDFGPSVAIDTETMGLNPLRDRLCLVQLSSGDGDAHLVKVGLPAKPAPRLATLLADP' A
#
# COMPACT_ATOMS: atom_id res chain seq x y z
N MET A 1 -10.41 -11.86 -8.27
CA MET A 1 -10.52 -10.43 -8.58
C MET A 1 -11.41 -9.74 -7.58
N ALA A 2 -10.85 -9.57 -6.39
CA ALA A 2 -11.34 -8.77 -5.29
C ALA A 2 -10.43 -7.55 -5.10
N VAL A 3 -11.00 -6.49 -4.54
CA VAL A 3 -10.27 -5.31 -4.08
C VAL A 3 -10.41 -5.25 -2.57
N PHE A 4 -9.29 -5.41 -1.87
CA PHE A 4 -9.22 -5.31 -0.41
C PHE A 4 -8.75 -3.91 -0.03
N LEU A 5 -9.64 -3.11 0.58
CA LEU A 5 -9.31 -1.78 1.07
C LEU A 5 -8.90 -1.83 2.55
N HIS A 6 -7.69 -1.36 2.82
CA HIS A 6 -7.10 -1.24 4.16
C HIS A 6 -6.87 0.22 4.49
N HIS A 7 -6.90 0.56 5.79
CA HIS A 7 -6.69 1.92 6.27
C HIS A 7 -5.36 2.02 7.01
N ASP A 8 -4.51 2.93 6.55
CA ASP A 8 -3.17 3.24 7.05
C ASP A 8 -2.11 2.12 6.99
N ASP A 9 -2.45 0.83 7.09
CA ASP A 9 -1.50 -0.29 7.02
C ASP A 9 -2.08 -1.53 6.33
N LEU A 10 -1.23 -2.51 6.05
CA LEU A 10 -1.65 -3.86 5.67
C LEU A 10 -2.20 -4.64 6.87
N PRO A 11 -3.12 -5.60 6.66
CA PRO A 11 -3.53 -6.51 7.72
C PRO A 11 -2.42 -7.51 8.03
N GLU A 12 -2.54 -8.14 9.20
CA GLU A 12 -1.64 -9.21 9.60
C GLU A 12 -1.83 -10.46 8.72
N GLY A 13 -0.72 -11.14 8.40
CA GLY A 13 -0.73 -12.41 7.68
C GLY A 13 -0.95 -12.32 6.17
N VAL A 14 -0.93 -11.11 5.58
CA VAL A 14 -0.86 -10.98 4.13
C VAL A 14 0.52 -11.40 3.65
N ASP A 15 0.54 -12.33 2.70
CA ASP A 15 1.74 -12.83 2.05
C ASP A 15 1.63 -12.57 0.55
N PHE A 16 2.57 -11.82 -0.01
CA PHE A 16 2.65 -11.54 -1.45
C PHE A 16 3.57 -12.51 -2.18
N GLY A 17 4.15 -13.49 -1.48
CA GLY A 17 5.13 -14.42 -2.03
C GLY A 17 6.46 -13.74 -2.36
N PRO A 18 7.22 -14.25 -3.35
CA PRO A 18 8.57 -13.79 -3.63
C PRO A 18 8.64 -12.46 -4.41
N SER A 19 7.51 -11.96 -4.92
CA SER A 19 7.47 -10.74 -5.72
C SER A 19 6.10 -10.08 -5.61
N VAL A 20 6.09 -8.75 -5.51
CA VAL A 20 4.86 -7.96 -5.46
C VAL A 20 4.93 -6.81 -6.47
N ALA A 21 3.87 -6.65 -7.25
CA ALA A 21 3.68 -5.45 -8.06
C ALA A 21 3.16 -4.31 -7.17
N ILE A 22 3.73 -3.12 -7.31
CA ILE A 22 3.37 -1.96 -6.50
C ILE A 22 3.16 -0.71 -7.37
N ASP A 23 2.16 0.08 -7.01
CA ASP A 23 1.94 1.43 -7.53
C ASP A 23 1.41 2.35 -6.41
N THR A 24 1.42 3.66 -6.64
CA THR A 24 1.00 4.65 -5.63
C THR A 24 0.23 5.81 -6.22
N GLU A 25 -0.70 6.37 -5.45
CA GLU A 25 -1.41 7.61 -5.80
C GLU A 25 -1.07 8.75 -4.84
N THR A 26 -0.97 9.96 -5.39
CA THR A 26 -0.79 11.20 -4.64
C THR A 26 -1.98 12.13 -4.90
N MET A 27 -2.21 13.11 -4.02
CA MET A 27 -3.31 14.07 -4.22
C MET A 27 -3.13 15.01 -5.43
N GLY A 28 -1.93 15.06 -5.99
CA GLY A 28 -1.57 15.96 -7.07
C GLY A 28 -0.12 15.75 -7.47
N LEU A 29 0.32 16.46 -8.50
CA LEU A 29 1.60 16.22 -9.17
C LEU A 29 2.82 16.81 -8.44
N ASN A 30 2.65 17.46 -7.28
CA ASN A 30 3.77 18.04 -6.54
C ASN A 30 4.05 17.25 -5.24
N PRO A 31 5.00 16.30 -5.21
CA PRO A 31 5.22 15.41 -4.08
C PRO A 31 5.65 16.09 -2.77
N LEU A 32 6.19 17.31 -2.84
CA LEU A 32 6.59 18.07 -1.65
C LEU A 32 5.39 18.71 -0.93
N ARG A 33 4.26 18.87 -1.63
CA ARG A 33 3.02 19.44 -1.11
C ARG A 33 1.92 18.38 -1.01
N ASP A 34 1.78 17.57 -2.05
CA ASP A 34 0.72 16.61 -2.26
C ASP A 34 1.11 15.27 -1.65
N ARG A 35 0.40 14.88 -0.60
CA ARG A 35 0.68 13.64 0.11
C ARG A 35 0.37 12.40 -0.74
N LEU A 36 1.09 11.32 -0.45
CA LEU A 36 0.68 9.95 -0.74
C LEU A 36 -0.70 9.69 -0.13
N CYS A 37 -1.64 9.18 -0.93
CA CYS A 37 -3.02 8.93 -0.50
C CYS A 37 -3.46 7.47 -0.69
N LEU A 38 -2.77 6.71 -1.54
CA LEU A 38 -3.02 5.29 -1.75
C LEU A 38 -1.73 4.57 -2.13
N VAL A 39 -1.61 3.32 -1.68
CA VAL A 39 -0.62 2.35 -2.17
C VAL A 39 -1.39 1.13 -2.67
N GLN A 40 -1.05 0.63 -3.85
CA GLN A 40 -1.68 -0.53 -4.49
C GLN A 40 -0.66 -1.66 -4.59
N LEU A 41 -1.05 -2.87 -4.17
CA LEU A 41 -0.19 -4.06 -4.14
C LEU A 41 -0.93 -5.25 -4.77
N SER A 42 -0.23 -6.06 -5.57
CA SER A 42 -0.74 -7.32 -6.12
C SER A 42 0.36 -8.36 -6.28
N SER A 43 0.06 -9.61 -5.91
CA SER A 43 0.91 -10.80 -6.09
C SER A 43 0.70 -11.50 -7.44
N GLY A 44 -0.16 -10.95 -8.32
CA GLY A 44 -0.48 -11.56 -9.61
C GLY A 44 -1.53 -12.68 -9.55
N ASP A 45 -2.16 -12.89 -8.39
CA ASP A 45 -3.29 -13.81 -8.19
C ASP A 45 -4.65 -13.26 -8.68
N GLY A 46 -4.64 -12.02 -9.18
CA GLY A 46 -5.80 -11.30 -9.68
C GLY A 46 -6.52 -10.48 -8.62
N ASP A 47 -6.03 -10.43 -7.38
CA ASP A 47 -6.53 -9.56 -6.32
C ASP A 47 -5.61 -8.35 -6.11
N ALA A 48 -6.20 -7.29 -5.53
CA ALA A 48 -5.50 -6.04 -5.23
C ALA A 48 -5.69 -5.62 -3.77
N HIS A 49 -4.59 -5.34 -3.09
CA HIS A 49 -4.56 -4.77 -1.75
C HIS A 49 -4.29 -3.27 -1.85
N LEU A 50 -5.25 -2.47 -1.40
CA LEU A 50 -5.18 -1.00 -1.42
C LEU A 50 -5.00 -0.49 0.01
N VAL A 51 -3.89 0.16 0.30
CA VAL A 51 -3.64 0.83 1.58
C VAL A 51 -3.94 2.31 1.43
N LYS A 52 -5.07 2.76 1.98
CA LYS A 52 -5.47 4.18 1.98
C LYS A 52 -4.78 4.91 3.12
N VAL A 53 -3.93 5.87 2.78
CA VAL A 53 -3.17 6.66 3.76
C VAL A 53 -4.02 7.82 4.28
N GLY A 54 -4.25 7.80 5.60
CA GLY A 54 -5.04 8.78 6.32
C GLY A 54 -4.40 10.18 6.38
N LEU A 55 -5.18 11.13 6.90
CA LEU A 55 -4.70 12.45 7.29
C LEU A 55 -5.31 12.78 8.67
N PRO A 56 -4.52 12.82 9.76
CA PRO A 56 -3.08 12.54 9.81
C PRO A 56 -2.77 11.07 9.46
N ALA A 57 -1.60 10.84 8.86
CA ALA A 57 -1.12 9.49 8.60
C ALA A 57 -0.80 8.78 9.92
N LYS A 58 -1.18 7.50 10.03
CA LYS A 58 -0.76 6.63 11.13
C LYS A 58 0.45 5.78 10.72
N PRO A 59 1.21 5.23 11.69
CA PRO A 59 2.27 4.29 11.38
C PRO A 59 1.74 3.08 10.59
N ALA A 60 2.47 2.69 9.54
CA ALA A 60 2.19 1.55 8.67
C ALA A 60 3.29 0.49 8.80
N PRO A 61 3.47 -0.14 9.98
CA PRO A 61 4.63 -0.99 10.23
C PRO A 61 4.73 -2.18 9.29
N ARG A 62 3.60 -2.81 8.90
CA ARG A 62 3.66 -3.99 8.02
C ARG A 62 3.99 -3.62 6.59
N LEU A 63 3.40 -2.54 6.08
CA LEU A 63 3.79 -2.00 4.77
C LEU A 63 5.26 -1.57 4.75
N ALA A 64 5.73 -0.92 5.82
CA ALA A 64 7.13 -0.51 5.94
C ALA A 64 8.08 -1.73 5.97
N THR A 65 7.73 -2.79 6.70
CA THR A 65 8.49 -4.04 6.71
C THR A 65 8.53 -4.68 5.31
N LEU A 66 7.39 -4.77 4.62
CA LEU A 66 7.34 -5.30 3.25
C LEU A 66 8.27 -4.55 2.29
N LEU A 67 8.28 -3.21 2.35
CA LEU A 67 9.10 -2.37 1.46
C LEU A 67 10.60 -2.40 1.80
N ALA A 68 10.95 -2.84 3.01
CA ALA A 68 12.34 -2.96 3.46
C ALA A 68 12.92 -4.36 3.24
N ASP A 69 12.10 -5.34 2.80
CA ASP A 69 12.51 -6.71 2.51
C ASP A 69 13.13 -6.80 1.09
N PRO A 70 14.44 -7.12 0.97
CA PRO A 70 15.19 -7.03 -0.29
C PRO A 70 15.02 -8.20 -1.26
#